data_AF-A0A0W0YV02-F1
#
_entry.id   AF-A0A0W0YV02-F1
#
_cell.length_a   1.000
_cell.length_b   1.000
_cell.length_c   1.000
_cell.angle_alpha   90.00
_cell.angle_beta   90.00
_cell.angle_gamma   90.00
#
_symmetry.space_group_name_H-M   'P 1'
#
loop_
_entity.id
_entity.type
_entity.pdbx_description
1 polymer ?
#
loop_
_entity_poly.entity_id
_entity_poly.type
_entity_poly.pdbx_seq_one_letter_code
_entity_poly.pdbx_strand_id
1 'polypeptide(L)'
;MKKLTVASLSLSFLLVGCAPINNEGVGTIGGGVVGGLLGSQFGGGSGKVMAAAGGALLGAYLGGQIGKTMDKVDRMEMQRALETAPTGRAVVWSNPDNGNRYTVQPTRTYYHAQQPCREYITKALIGGKSQQIYGKACRQADGSWRVVN
;
A
#
# COMPACT_ATOMS: atom_id res chain seq x y z
N MET A 1 39.61 29.64 45.69
CA MET A 1 39.70 28.49 46.63
C MET A 1 38.35 27.76 46.62
N LYS A 2 38.34 26.48 46.20
CA LYS A 2 37.41 25.33 46.49
C LYS A 2 35.91 25.66 46.70
N LYS A 3 34.91 24.99 46.08
CA LYS A 3 34.66 23.53 46.06
C LYS A 3 33.63 23.17 44.95
N LEU A 4 33.76 21.95 44.42
CA LEU A 4 32.81 21.25 43.55
C LEU A 4 31.52 20.84 44.27
N THR A 5 30.41 20.79 43.54
CA THR A 5 29.33 19.79 43.74
C THR A 5 28.71 19.42 42.39
N VAL A 6 28.89 18.15 42.03
CA VAL A 6 28.33 17.42 40.88
C VAL A 6 26.89 17.02 41.21
N ALA A 7 25.95 17.20 40.28
CA ALA A 7 24.59 16.68 40.40
C ALA A 7 24.25 15.83 39.16
N SER A 8 24.16 14.52 39.42
CA SER A 8 23.68 13.38 38.62
C SER A 8 23.19 13.62 37.19
N LEU A 9 23.96 13.10 36.24
CA LEU A 9 23.49 12.72 34.91
C LEU A 9 22.95 11.28 34.99
N SER A 10 21.63 11.11 34.98
CA SER A 10 20.95 9.82 35.04
C SER A 10 21.24 9.00 33.78
N LEU A 11 22.22 8.10 33.87
CA LEU A 11 22.59 7.13 32.84
C LEU A 11 21.71 5.88 32.98
N SER A 12 20.55 5.87 32.33
CA SER A 12 19.72 4.66 32.25
C SER A 12 20.27 3.71 31.20
N PHE A 13 20.82 2.62 31.71
CA PHE A 13 21.42 1.47 31.03
C PHE A 13 20.56 0.90 29.91
N LEU A 14 21.18 0.65 28.76
CA LEU A 14 20.71 -0.19 27.68
C LEU A 14 20.71 -1.65 28.14
N LEU A 15 19.53 -2.26 28.29
CA LEU A 15 19.38 -3.71 28.36
C LEU A 15 19.15 -4.25 26.94
N VAL A 16 20.24 -4.60 26.27
CA VAL A 16 20.25 -5.45 25.09
C VAL A 16 20.03 -6.89 25.55
N GLY A 17 18.85 -7.44 25.29
CA GLY A 17 18.59 -8.88 25.42
C GLY A 17 19.11 -9.61 24.17
N CYS A 18 20.01 -10.58 24.37
CA CYS A 18 20.31 -11.61 23.38
C CYS A 18 19.37 -12.80 23.62
N ALA A 19 18.63 -13.22 22.60
CA ALA A 19 17.94 -14.51 22.56
C ALA A 19 18.38 -15.30 21.31
N PRO A 20 18.63 -16.62 21.43
CA PRO A 20 19.04 -17.47 20.30
C PRO A 20 17.87 -17.73 19.35
N ILE A 21 18.12 -17.60 18.05
CA ILE A 21 17.14 -17.82 16.98
C ILE A 21 17.08 -19.31 16.65
N ASN A 22 15.96 -19.96 16.94
CA ASN A 22 15.54 -21.21 16.31
C ASN A 22 14.10 -21.09 15.76
N ASN A 23 13.84 -21.86 14.71
CA ASN A 23 12.78 -21.64 13.73
C ASN A 23 11.37 -21.93 14.26
N GLU A 24 10.61 -20.88 14.58
CA GLU A 24 9.15 -20.88 14.40
C GLU A 24 8.59 -19.44 14.40
N GLY A 25 8.79 -18.76 13.26
CA GLY A 25 7.85 -17.83 12.61
C GLY A 25 7.08 -16.75 13.38
N VAL A 26 7.39 -16.46 14.64
CA VAL A 26 6.69 -15.46 15.46
C VAL A 26 7.73 -14.76 16.34
N GLY A 27 8.17 -13.57 15.92
CA GLY A 27 8.97 -12.72 16.80
C GLY A 27 10.06 -11.91 16.13
N THR A 28 9.68 -10.80 15.46
CA THR A 28 10.53 -9.63 15.29
C THR A 28 9.67 -8.38 15.26
N ILE A 29 9.08 -8.07 16.41
CA ILE A 29 8.77 -6.69 16.80
C ILE A 29 10.06 -6.18 17.45
N GLY A 30 10.84 -5.36 16.74
CA GLY A 30 12.01 -4.68 17.31
C GLY A 30 13.24 -4.68 16.42
N GLY A 31 13.58 -3.49 15.89
CA GLY A 31 14.91 -3.18 15.37
C GLY A 31 15.03 -3.13 13.84
N GLY A 32 14.76 -1.96 13.25
CA GLY A 32 15.17 -1.69 11.86
C GLY A 32 14.25 -0.77 11.04
N VAL A 33 13.89 0.41 11.55
CA VAL A 33 13.35 1.46 10.66
C VAL A 33 14.54 2.14 10.00
N VAL A 34 14.98 1.58 8.87
CA VAL A 34 15.89 2.24 7.93
C VAL A 34 15.06 2.67 6.71
N GLY A 35 14.95 3.99 6.51
CA GLY A 35 14.61 4.57 5.21
C GLY A 35 13.16 5.01 5.02
N GLY A 36 12.75 6.11 5.67
CA GLY A 36 11.46 6.75 5.44
C GLY A 36 11.47 8.27 5.67
N LEU A 37 12.54 8.95 5.28
CA LEU A 37 12.67 10.42 5.40
C LEU A 37 12.68 11.09 4.02
N LEU A 38 11.65 10.86 3.21
CA LEU A 38 11.31 11.76 2.09
C LEU A 38 9.79 11.76 1.92
N GLY A 39 9.11 12.75 2.49
CA GLY A 39 7.69 13.01 2.19
C GLY A 39 6.81 13.66 3.26
N SER A 40 7.33 14.10 4.41
CA SER A 40 6.51 14.61 5.53
C SER A 40 6.16 16.11 5.47
N GLN A 41 6.60 16.87 4.47
CA GLN A 41 6.40 18.34 4.45
C GLN A 41 5.03 18.80 3.93
N PHE A 42 4.12 17.91 3.57
CA PHE A 42 2.77 18.33 3.19
C PHE A 42 1.72 17.41 3.83
N GLY A 43 0.77 18.00 4.56
CA GLY A 43 -0.56 17.47 4.88
C GLY A 43 -0.65 16.42 5.99
N GLY A 44 -1.17 16.83 7.16
CA GLY A 44 -1.55 15.93 8.24
C GLY A 44 -2.83 15.15 7.92
N GLY A 45 -2.80 13.84 8.16
CA GLY A 45 -3.98 12.96 8.13
C GLY A 45 -3.66 11.56 7.63
N SER A 46 -4.33 10.56 8.23
CA SER A 46 -4.24 9.13 7.88
C SER A 46 -4.51 8.81 6.40
N GLY A 47 -5.09 9.75 5.64
CA GLY A 47 -5.26 9.64 4.19
C GLY A 47 -3.95 9.69 3.38
N LYS A 48 -2.87 10.24 3.93
CA LYS A 48 -1.59 10.40 3.19
C LYS A 48 -0.69 9.17 3.22
N VAL A 49 -0.78 8.36 4.27
CA VAL A 49 -0.07 7.07 4.35
C VAL A 49 -0.63 6.11 3.28
N MET A 50 -1.95 6.08 3.12
CA MET A 50 -2.61 5.34 2.03
C MET A 50 -2.25 5.88 0.64
N ALA A 51 -2.13 7.21 0.49
CA ALA A 51 -1.82 7.85 -0.78
C ALA A 51 -0.36 7.64 -1.25
N ALA A 52 0.58 7.39 -0.33
CA ALA A 52 1.99 7.17 -0.65
C ALA A 52 2.33 5.67 -0.78
N ALA A 53 1.81 4.80 0.10
CA ALA A 53 2.11 3.37 0.08
C ALA A 53 1.23 2.57 -0.91
N GLY A 54 -0.06 2.92 -1.02
CA GLY A 54 -1.01 2.17 -1.85
C GLY A 54 -0.87 2.39 -3.35
N GLY A 55 -0.50 3.61 -3.78
CA GLY A 55 -0.50 3.97 -5.20
C GLY A 55 0.55 3.23 -6.04
N ALA A 56 1.71 2.90 -5.48
CA ALA A 56 2.85 2.40 -6.28
C ALA A 56 2.71 0.93 -6.70
N LEU A 57 2.07 0.08 -5.88
CA LEU A 57 2.10 -1.38 -6.07
C LEU A 57 1.10 -1.92 -7.09
N LEU A 58 0.02 -1.18 -7.40
CA LEU A 58 -0.89 -1.57 -8.49
C LEU A 58 -0.40 -1.09 -9.87
N GLY A 59 0.30 0.04 -9.92
CA GLY A 59 0.64 0.71 -11.17
C GLY A 59 1.62 -0.06 -12.05
N ALA A 60 2.66 -0.65 -11.45
CA ALA A 60 3.71 -1.35 -12.20
C ALA A 60 3.25 -2.71 -12.75
N TYR A 61 2.19 -3.29 -12.19
CA TYR A 61 1.81 -4.68 -12.46
C TYR A 61 0.46 -4.80 -13.20
N LEU A 62 -0.36 -3.74 -13.26
CA LEU A 62 -1.47 -3.70 -14.21
C LEU A 62 -0.90 -3.73 -15.65
N GLY A 63 -0.82 -4.92 -16.23
CA GLY A 63 -0.20 -5.14 -17.54
C GLY A 63 -0.90 -4.41 -18.69
N GLY A 64 -0.20 -4.30 -19.81
CA GLY A 64 -0.73 -3.73 -21.04
C GLY A 64 -0.86 -2.20 -21.02
N GLN A 65 -1.76 -1.67 -21.84
CA GLN A 65 -1.97 -0.22 -21.99
C GLN A 65 -2.65 0.39 -20.75
N ILE A 66 -3.48 -0.39 -20.05
CA ILE A 66 -4.25 0.11 -18.90
C ILE A 66 -3.32 0.63 -17.79
N GLY A 67 -2.34 -0.16 -17.33
CA GLY A 67 -1.44 0.32 -16.28
C GLY A 67 -0.49 1.43 -16.73
N LYS A 68 -0.10 1.46 -18.02
CA LYS A 68 0.76 2.51 -18.59
C LYS A 68 0.09 3.89 -18.58
N THR A 69 -1.24 3.94 -18.75
CA THR A 69 -1.99 5.19 -18.79
C THR A 69 -2.57 5.60 -17.44
N MET A 70 -2.51 4.72 -16.43
CA MET A 70 -2.94 5.06 -15.08
C MET A 70 -1.96 6.03 -14.43
N ASP A 71 -2.46 7.16 -13.96
CA ASP A 71 -1.68 8.09 -13.13
C ASP A 71 -1.92 7.84 -11.63
N LYS A 72 -1.53 8.81 -10.79
CA LYS A 72 -1.70 8.70 -9.34
C LYS A 72 -3.17 8.62 -8.93
N VAL A 73 -4.05 9.40 -9.57
CA VAL A 73 -5.49 9.42 -9.26
C VAL A 73 -6.09 8.07 -9.60
N ASP A 74 -5.79 7.54 -10.78
CA ASP A 74 -6.30 6.23 -11.20
C ASP A 74 -5.85 5.10 -10.28
N ARG A 75 -4.60 5.15 -9.81
CA ARG A 75 -4.07 4.15 -8.89
C ARG A 75 -4.73 4.24 -7.51
N MET A 76 -5.07 5.43 -7.03
CA MET A 76 -5.81 5.61 -5.79
C MET A 76 -7.26 5.12 -5.91
N GLU A 77 -7.95 5.43 -7.00
CA GLU A 77 -9.31 4.93 -7.24
C GLU A 77 -9.35 3.41 -7.42
N MET A 78 -8.34 2.83 -8.08
CA MET A 78 -8.18 1.37 -8.15
C MET A 78 -8.02 0.75 -6.76
N GLN A 79 -7.17 1.31 -5.89
CA GLN A 79 -7.02 0.87 -4.50
C GLN A 79 -8.35 0.93 -3.74
N ARG A 80 -9.07 2.05 -3.87
CA ARG A 80 -10.38 2.25 -3.26
C ARG A 80 -11.42 1.25 -3.77
N ALA A 81 -11.43 0.97 -5.07
CA ALA A 81 -12.32 -0.02 -5.66
C ALA A 81 -12.06 -1.41 -5.09
N LEU A 82 -10.78 -1.81 -4.99
CA LEU A 82 -10.41 -3.09 -4.40
C LEU A 82 -10.68 -3.18 -2.90
N GLU A 83 -10.59 -2.08 -2.16
CA GLU A 83 -10.86 -2.07 -0.72
C GLU A 83 -12.36 -2.08 -0.40
N THR A 84 -13.13 -1.21 -1.07
CA THR A 84 -14.50 -0.88 -0.64
C THR A 84 -15.59 -1.55 -1.46
N ALA A 85 -15.33 -1.94 -2.71
CA ALA A 85 -16.38 -2.49 -3.55
C ALA A 85 -16.74 -3.92 -3.11
N PRO A 86 -18.03 -4.25 -2.93
CA PRO A 86 -18.44 -5.64 -2.77
C PRO A 86 -18.13 -6.47 -4.02
N THR A 87 -17.90 -7.77 -3.85
CA THR A 87 -17.79 -8.70 -4.98
C THR A 87 -19.01 -8.58 -5.90
N GLY A 88 -18.78 -8.48 -7.21
CA GLY A 88 -19.80 -8.31 -8.22
C GLY A 88 -20.25 -6.86 -8.46
N ARG A 89 -19.79 -5.89 -7.65
CA ARG A 89 -20.12 -4.48 -7.82
C ARG A 89 -18.96 -3.71 -8.46
N ALA A 90 -19.28 -2.99 -9.53
CA ALA A 90 -18.30 -2.19 -10.24
C ALA A 90 -18.17 -0.79 -9.62
N VAL A 91 -16.94 -0.30 -9.56
CA VAL A 91 -16.62 1.12 -9.29
C VAL A 91 -16.16 1.73 -10.60
N VAL A 92 -16.68 2.91 -10.92
CA VAL A 92 -16.43 3.62 -12.17
C VAL A 92 -15.92 5.01 -11.84
N TRP A 93 -14.86 5.45 -12.53
CA TRP A 93 -14.40 6.83 -12.45
C TRP A 93 -13.92 7.33 -13.82
N SER A 94 -13.92 8.64 -13.98
CA SER A 94 -13.35 9.34 -15.12
C SER A 94 -12.21 10.20 -14.60
N ASN A 95 -11.04 10.09 -15.22
CA ASN A 95 -9.89 10.87 -14.86
C ASN A 95 -9.96 12.25 -15.54
N PRO A 96 -10.02 13.36 -14.80
CA PRO A 96 -10.11 14.69 -15.37
C PRO A 96 -8.81 15.16 -16.06
N ASP A 97 -7.66 14.59 -15.71
CA ASP A 97 -6.35 15.03 -16.18
C ASP A 97 -6.02 14.49 -17.58
N ASN A 98 -6.50 13.28 -17.91
CA ASN A 98 -6.23 12.61 -19.18
C ASN A 98 -7.49 12.17 -19.95
N GLY A 99 -8.69 12.35 -19.38
CA GLY A 99 -9.96 11.99 -20.00
C GLY A 99 -10.26 10.48 -20.06
N ASN A 100 -9.36 9.62 -19.57
CA ASN A 100 -9.58 8.17 -19.55
C ASN A 100 -10.69 7.82 -18.57
N ARG A 101 -11.46 6.78 -18.88
CA ARG A 101 -12.50 6.25 -18.00
C ARG A 101 -12.17 4.82 -17.61
N TYR A 102 -12.32 4.49 -16.34
CA TYR A 102 -12.03 3.15 -15.83
C TYR A 102 -13.23 2.56 -15.12
N THR A 103 -13.31 1.24 -15.11
CA THR A 103 -14.30 0.47 -14.39
C THR A 103 -13.60 -0.73 -13.80
N VAL A 104 -13.73 -0.93 -12.49
CA VAL A 104 -13.13 -2.03 -11.75
C VAL A 104 -14.20 -2.79 -11.02
N GLN A 105 -14.26 -4.09 -11.24
CA GLN A 105 -15.23 -4.97 -10.61
C GLN A 105 -14.51 -6.15 -9.98
N PRO A 106 -14.47 -6.26 -8.64
CA PRO A 106 -14.04 -7.49 -7.99
C PRO A 106 -14.98 -8.62 -8.36
N THR A 107 -14.43 -9.74 -8.82
CA THR A 107 -15.19 -10.93 -9.27
C THR A 107 -15.18 -12.05 -8.23
N ARG A 108 -14.14 -12.12 -7.42
CA ARG A 108 -13.99 -13.12 -6.35
C ARG A 108 -13.17 -12.54 -5.21
N THR A 109 -13.55 -12.85 -3.97
CA THR A 109 -12.75 -12.56 -2.77
C THR A 109 -12.45 -13.88 -2.06
N TYR A 110 -11.19 -14.09 -1.66
CA TYR A 110 -10.73 -15.33 -1.00
C TYR A 110 -9.53 -15.04 -0.11
N TYR A 111 -9.09 -16.04 0.66
CA TYR A 111 -7.89 -15.96 1.48
C TYR A 111 -6.82 -16.93 0.96
N HIS A 112 -5.57 -16.47 0.93
CA HIS A 112 -4.40 -17.27 0.58
C HIS A 112 -3.33 -17.07 1.66
N ALA A 113 -2.96 -18.12 2.41
CA ALA A 113 -2.06 -18.02 3.57
C ALA A 113 -2.45 -16.90 4.55
N GLN A 114 -3.72 -16.88 4.98
CA GLN A 114 -4.36 -15.82 5.80
C GLN A 114 -4.35 -14.41 5.18
N GLN A 115 -3.87 -14.21 3.96
CA GLN A 115 -3.90 -12.93 3.26
C GLN A 115 -5.20 -12.78 2.44
N PRO A 116 -5.96 -11.69 2.57
CA PRO A 116 -7.11 -11.42 1.72
C PRO A 116 -6.66 -11.14 0.29
N CYS A 117 -7.25 -11.83 -0.68
CA CYS A 117 -7.00 -11.66 -2.10
C CYS A 117 -8.32 -11.50 -2.87
N ARG A 118 -8.24 -10.77 -3.99
CA ARG A 118 -9.35 -10.49 -4.88
C ARG A 118 -8.95 -10.70 -6.32
N GLU A 119 -9.82 -11.35 -7.07
CA GLU A 119 -9.82 -11.34 -8.52
C GLU A 119 -10.72 -10.18 -8.98
N TYR A 120 -10.36 -9.55 -10.08
CA TYR A 120 -11.10 -8.41 -10.60
C TYR A 120 -10.99 -8.31 -12.12
N ILE A 121 -11.98 -7.63 -12.70
CA ILE A 121 -11.95 -7.18 -14.09
C ILE A 121 -11.77 -5.67 -14.09
N THR A 122 -10.84 -5.18 -14.90
CA THR A 122 -10.67 -3.75 -15.18
C THR A 122 -10.98 -3.48 -16.63
N LYS A 123 -11.93 -2.58 -16.90
CA LYS A 123 -12.19 -2.02 -18.23
C LYS A 123 -11.70 -0.58 -18.25
N ALA A 124 -11.06 -0.17 -19.33
CA ALA A 124 -10.61 1.19 -19.54
C ALA A 124 -11.05 1.68 -20.92
N LEU A 125 -11.46 2.93 -21.02
CA LEU A 125 -11.65 3.65 -22.27
C LEU A 125 -10.50 4.67 -22.38
N ILE A 126 -9.54 4.37 -23.26
CA ILE A 126 -8.29 5.12 -23.40
C ILE A 126 -8.21 5.61 -24.85
N GLY A 127 -8.20 6.93 -25.05
CA GLY A 127 -8.20 7.52 -26.39
C GLY A 127 -9.33 7.00 -27.29
N GLY A 128 -10.52 6.78 -26.72
CA GLY A 128 -11.70 6.25 -27.42
C GLY A 128 -11.67 4.73 -27.67
N LYS A 129 -10.60 4.02 -27.31
CA LYS A 129 -10.50 2.56 -27.46
C LYS A 129 -10.79 1.86 -26.14
N SER A 130 -11.69 0.88 -26.17
CA SER A 130 -11.95 0.05 -25.00
C SER A 130 -10.85 -1.01 -24.85
N GLN A 131 -10.36 -1.18 -23.63
CA GLN A 131 -9.41 -2.21 -23.22
C GLN A 131 -9.99 -2.90 -21.99
N GLN A 132 -9.77 -4.20 -21.87
CA GLN A 132 -10.19 -4.98 -20.70
C GLN A 132 -9.09 -5.93 -20.29
N ILE A 133 -8.87 -6.03 -18.99
CA ILE A 133 -7.99 -7.05 -18.41
C ILE A 133 -8.67 -7.72 -17.23
N TYR A 134 -8.22 -8.94 -16.96
CA TYR A 134 -8.46 -9.64 -15.71
C TYR A 134 -7.20 -9.57 -14.86
N GLY A 135 -7.36 -9.44 -13.56
CA GLY A 135 -6.24 -9.37 -12.61
C GLY A 135 -6.57 -9.98 -11.27
N LYS A 136 -5.54 -10.20 -10.47
CA LYS A 136 -5.60 -10.72 -9.11
C LYS A 136 -4.74 -9.83 -8.23
N ALA A 137 -5.25 -9.39 -7.08
CA ALA A 137 -4.49 -8.61 -6.12
C ALA A 137 -4.72 -9.10 -4.70
N CYS A 138 -3.70 -9.00 -3.87
CA CYS A 138 -3.77 -9.34 -2.45
C CYS A 138 -3.55 -8.10 -1.60
N ARG A 139 -4.32 -7.98 -0.53
CA ARG A 139 -4.23 -6.89 0.44
C ARG A 139 -3.02 -7.10 1.34
N GLN A 140 -2.17 -6.11 1.44
CA GLN A 140 -0.97 -6.08 2.25
C GLN A 140 -1.30 -5.61 3.68
N ALA A 141 -0.35 -5.79 4.60
CA ALA A 141 -0.50 -5.40 6.01
C ALA A 141 -0.67 -3.88 6.18
N ASP A 142 -0.07 -3.08 5.29
CA ASP A 142 -0.20 -1.62 5.25
C ASP A 142 -1.53 -1.13 4.65
N GLY A 143 -2.41 -2.05 4.25
CA GLY A 143 -3.70 -1.76 3.63
C GLY A 143 -3.66 -1.55 2.11
N SER A 144 -2.49 -1.58 1.50
CA SER A 144 -2.37 -1.51 0.04
C SER A 144 -2.80 -2.83 -0.62
N TRP A 145 -3.37 -2.76 -1.82
CA TRP A 145 -3.53 -3.92 -2.69
C TRP A 145 -2.34 -4.03 -3.63
N ARG A 146 -1.78 -5.24 -3.76
CA ARG A 146 -0.67 -5.54 -4.66
C ARG A 146 -1.13 -6.58 -5.67
N VAL A 147 -0.96 -6.31 -6.96
CA VAL A 147 -1.29 -7.29 -8.01
C VAL A 147 -0.32 -8.46 -7.94
N VAL A 148 -0.83 -9.67 -8.18
CA VAL A 148 -0.11 -10.94 -8.13
C VAL A 148 -0.46 -11.77 -9.37
N ASN A 149 0.43 -12.70 -9.77
CA ASN A 149 0.17 -13.68 -10.84
C ASN A 149 -0.64 -14.85 -10.29
#